data_AF-A0A7R8VK16-F1
#
_entry.id   AF-A0A7R8VK16-F1
#
_cell.length_a   1.000
_cell.length_b   1.000
_cell.length_c   1.000
_cell.angle_alpha   90.00
_cell.angle_beta   90.00
_cell.angle_gamma   90.00
#
_symmetry.space_group_name_H-M   'P 1'
#
loop_
_entity.id
_entity.type
_entity.pdbx_description
1 polymer ?
#
loop_
_entity_poly.entity_id
_entity_poly.type
_entity_poly.pdbx_seq_one_letter_code
_entity_poly.pdbx_strand_id
1 'polypeptide(L)'
;MQVPELTDNDAINLFTIEDSLYVATETNYLRRVDVKTLDTCEKVDLNKLVGINLSSSHTCRDAKGVYYTLGTSLLSGGKYHIITIPFSPSGKAKDVIPKTSILTNIPSSWYSNVSYYHSFGMSENYIVFIEQPLVINGLKLLTANVKGKSLRECMDWHSNEQNKFIVIEKSTGNIIPVKYKSVKSFFLFHHINTYEENNQLIVDVIAYDGPGIIDALYLKKLRSSEMDISDPARGRRFVLPLPQQSRDIATGCNLVTLDSKATAEKDGDTVYLKPEDLSEPGYELPTINQQNFGKKYRYYYCSGMYDPGPFRNSVREVQFVGSPGSSVEDDGILLAAVTDVRKDEPDFLIVLDATTFKEIARAEVTIHIPNIRENVVENVTQGLTSDTTA
;
A
#
# COMPACT_ATOMS: atom_id res chain seq x y z
N MET A 1 13.72 25.59 -12.75
CA MET A 1 14.10 24.16 -12.84
C MET A 1 12.80 23.38 -12.96
N GLN A 2 12.59 22.66 -14.06
CA GLN A 2 11.30 21.99 -14.34
C GLN A 2 11.45 20.49 -14.06
N VAL A 3 10.57 19.93 -13.23
CA VAL A 3 10.44 18.47 -13.09
C VAL A 3 10.02 17.92 -14.46
N PRO A 4 10.56 16.79 -14.92
CA PRO A 4 10.04 16.06 -16.08
C PRO A 4 8.52 15.99 -16.07
N GLU A 5 7.90 16.02 -17.26
CA GLU A 5 6.50 15.63 -17.38
C GLU A 5 6.36 14.18 -16.88
N LEU A 6 5.50 13.99 -15.88
CA LEU A 6 5.24 12.69 -15.29
C LEU A 6 4.09 12.01 -16.04
N THR A 7 4.14 10.68 -16.10
CA THR A 7 3.13 9.88 -16.81
C THR A 7 1.75 9.95 -16.14
N ASP A 8 0.69 9.88 -16.94
CA ASP A 8 -0.70 9.62 -16.52
C ASP A 8 -1.16 8.21 -16.94
N ASN A 9 -0.22 7.27 -17.10
CA ASN A 9 -0.52 5.86 -17.28
C ASN A 9 -0.93 5.23 -15.94
N ASP A 10 -2.18 5.48 -15.57
CA ASP A 10 -2.81 5.09 -14.31
C ASP A 10 -3.17 3.59 -14.28
N ALA A 11 -2.15 2.73 -14.30
CA ALA A 11 -2.27 1.28 -14.45
C ALA A 11 -1.91 0.48 -13.18
N ILE A 12 -1.84 1.14 -12.01
CA ILE A 12 -1.42 0.48 -10.77
C ILE A 12 -2.62 0.11 -9.92
N ASN A 13 -3.47 1.06 -9.52
CA ASN A 13 -4.58 0.75 -8.61
C ASN A 13 -5.85 1.52 -9.01
N LEU A 14 -6.99 1.08 -8.48
CA LEU A 14 -8.26 1.77 -8.55
C LEU A 14 -8.89 1.85 -7.17
N PHE A 15 -9.57 2.96 -6.89
CA PHE A 15 -10.25 3.19 -5.62
C PHE A 15 -11.42 4.17 -5.81
N THR A 16 -12.36 4.16 -4.88
CA THR A 16 -13.50 5.07 -4.90
C THR A 16 -13.22 6.30 -4.04
N ILE A 17 -13.58 7.47 -4.54
CA ILE A 17 -13.81 8.66 -3.71
C ILE A 17 -15.27 9.02 -3.89
N GLU A 18 -16.02 8.87 -2.81
CA GLU A 18 -17.47 9.04 -2.81
C GLU A 18 -18.13 8.19 -3.92
N ASP A 19 -18.91 8.79 -4.83
CA ASP A 19 -19.61 8.10 -5.92
C ASP A 19 -18.77 7.83 -7.17
N SER A 20 -17.48 8.16 -7.17
CA SER A 20 -16.64 8.10 -8.37
C SER A 20 -15.47 7.14 -8.21
N LEU A 21 -15.25 6.33 -9.24
CA LEU A 21 -14.10 5.44 -9.35
C LEU A 21 -12.93 6.17 -10.01
N TYR A 22 -11.76 6.12 -9.37
CA TYR A 22 -10.51 6.66 -9.89
C TYR A 22 -9.52 5.53 -10.11
N VAL A 23 -8.74 5.65 -11.19
CA VAL A 23 -7.52 4.86 -11.40
C VAL A 23 -6.30 5.75 -11.14
N ALA A 24 -5.22 5.13 -10.67
CA ALA A 24 -4.00 5.82 -10.30
C ALA A 24 -2.74 5.01 -10.65
N THR A 25 -1.68 5.75 -10.93
CA THR A 25 -0.28 5.30 -10.79
C THR A 25 0.36 6.01 -9.58
N GLU A 26 1.69 6.10 -9.54
CA GLU A 26 2.43 6.76 -8.45
C GLU A 26 2.83 8.22 -8.75
N THR A 27 2.13 8.88 -9.68
CA THR A 27 2.34 10.29 -10.03
C THR A 27 1.25 11.18 -9.41
N ASN A 28 1.26 12.49 -9.72
CA ASN A 28 0.26 13.44 -9.24
C ASN A 28 -1.08 13.37 -10.01
N TYR A 29 -1.22 12.48 -10.99
CA TYR A 29 -2.42 12.35 -11.79
C TYR A 29 -3.33 11.25 -11.24
N LEU A 30 -4.63 11.54 -11.21
CA LEU A 30 -5.69 10.54 -11.08
C LEU A 30 -6.61 10.66 -12.29
N ARG A 31 -7.20 9.56 -12.72
CA ARG A 31 -8.18 9.56 -13.81
C ARG A 31 -9.50 8.95 -13.34
N ARG A 32 -10.60 9.67 -13.50
CA ARG A 32 -11.94 9.09 -13.26
C ARG A 32 -12.29 8.12 -14.39
N VAL A 33 -12.95 7.02 -14.04
CA VAL A 33 -13.51 6.04 -14.98
C VAL A 33 -15.01 5.92 -14.74
N ASP A 34 -15.79 5.83 -15.82
CA ASP A 34 -17.20 5.48 -15.72
C ASP A 34 -17.36 3.98 -15.45
N VAL A 35 -18.00 3.60 -14.35
CA VAL A 35 -18.10 2.18 -13.94
C VAL A 35 -19.03 1.35 -14.82
N LYS A 36 -19.89 1.97 -15.62
CA LYS A 36 -20.82 1.28 -16.52
C LYS A 36 -20.23 1.09 -17.91
N THR A 37 -19.58 2.13 -18.44
CA THR A 37 -19.05 2.11 -19.82
C THR A 37 -17.55 1.85 -19.89
N LEU A 38 -16.83 2.01 -18.77
CA LEU A 38 -15.36 2.03 -18.68
C LEU A 38 -14.71 3.19 -19.45
N ASP A 39 -15.50 4.22 -19.79
CA ASP A 39 -14.98 5.40 -20.49
C ASP A 39 -14.02 6.20 -19.60
N THR A 40 -12.96 6.69 -20.23
CA THR A 40 -11.99 7.59 -19.60
C THR A 40 -12.62 8.97 -19.43
N CYS A 41 -12.72 9.41 -18.18
CA CYS A 41 -13.35 10.68 -17.82
C CYS A 41 -12.30 11.75 -17.46
N GLU A 42 -12.63 12.68 -16.55
CA GLU A 42 -11.75 13.78 -16.19
C GLU A 42 -10.45 13.31 -15.53
N LYS A 43 -9.40 14.12 -15.74
CA LYS A 43 -8.11 13.98 -15.08
C LYS A 43 -8.01 14.97 -13.92
N VAL A 44 -7.64 14.47 -12.75
CA VAL A 44 -7.33 15.27 -11.56
C VAL A 44 -5.82 15.45 -11.49
N ASP A 45 -5.39 16.68 -11.20
CA ASP A 45 -3.98 17.04 -11.04
C ASP A 45 -3.72 17.49 -9.59
N LEU A 46 -3.19 16.58 -8.78
CA LEU A 46 -2.89 16.85 -7.37
C LEU A 46 -1.77 17.89 -7.19
N ASN A 47 -0.95 18.15 -8.22
CA ASN A 47 0.02 19.24 -8.18
C ASN A 47 -0.68 20.60 -8.12
N LYS A 48 -1.76 20.77 -8.88
CA LYS A 48 -2.55 22.01 -8.88
C LYS A 48 -3.34 22.23 -7.59
N LEU A 49 -3.69 21.14 -6.89
CA LEU A 49 -4.46 21.22 -5.65
C LEU A 49 -3.56 21.42 -4.42
N VAL A 50 -2.50 20.62 -4.29
CA VAL A 50 -1.67 20.56 -3.08
C VAL A 50 -0.16 20.54 -3.35
N GLY A 51 0.27 20.79 -4.58
CA GLY A 51 1.69 21.02 -4.90
C GLY A 51 2.59 19.78 -4.88
N ILE A 52 2.03 18.58 -4.98
CA ILE A 52 2.80 17.33 -5.03
C ILE A 52 3.14 16.87 -6.45
N ASN A 53 4.18 16.05 -6.59
CA ASN A 53 4.66 15.46 -7.83
C ASN A 53 4.41 13.95 -7.89
N LEU A 54 4.60 13.26 -6.77
CA LEU A 54 4.35 11.82 -6.63
C LEU A 54 3.26 11.62 -5.59
N SER A 55 2.46 10.57 -5.75
CA SER A 55 1.42 10.16 -4.80
C SER A 55 1.42 8.64 -4.70
N SER A 56 1.11 8.08 -3.55
CA SER A 56 0.77 6.67 -3.44
C SER A 56 -0.53 6.40 -4.21
N SER A 57 -0.59 5.25 -4.88
CA SER A 57 -1.81 4.70 -5.49
C SER A 57 -2.74 4.06 -4.44
N HIS A 58 -2.27 3.85 -3.21
CA HIS A 58 -3.01 3.26 -2.08
C HIS A 58 -3.66 4.36 -1.24
N THR A 59 -4.81 4.84 -1.71
CA THR A 59 -5.65 5.76 -0.94
C THR A 59 -6.48 4.97 0.07
N CYS A 60 -6.44 5.36 1.35
CA CYS A 60 -7.19 4.69 2.40
C CYS A 60 -8.33 5.58 2.91
N ARG A 61 -9.47 4.99 3.28
CA ARG A 61 -10.57 5.69 3.93
C ARG A 61 -10.68 5.31 5.40
N ASP A 62 -10.94 6.28 6.27
CA ASP A 62 -11.19 6.00 7.69
C ASP A 62 -12.69 5.88 8.02
N ALA A 63 -12.99 5.50 9.27
CA ALA A 63 -14.37 5.33 9.75
C ALA A 63 -15.20 6.63 9.76
N LYS A 64 -14.56 7.80 9.67
CA LYS A 64 -15.23 9.12 9.55
C LYS A 64 -15.46 9.50 8.08
N GLY A 65 -15.03 8.65 7.15
CA GLY A 65 -15.16 8.83 5.72
C GLY A 65 -14.08 9.72 5.10
N VAL A 66 -13.05 10.12 5.86
CA VAL A 66 -11.94 10.93 5.34
C VAL A 66 -10.98 10.03 4.58
N TYR A 67 -10.55 10.46 3.40
CA TYR A 67 -9.56 9.76 2.61
C TYR A 67 -8.16 10.30 2.89
N TYR A 68 -7.18 9.41 2.91
CA TYR A 68 -5.79 9.70 3.18
C TYR A 68 -4.92 9.12 2.07
N THR A 69 -3.91 9.88 1.64
CA THR A 69 -2.83 9.36 0.79
C THR A 69 -1.50 10.01 1.16
N LEU A 70 -0.40 9.43 0.71
CA LEU A 70 0.96 9.94 0.89
C LEU A 70 1.42 10.58 -0.41
N GLY A 71 1.96 11.80 -0.34
CA GLY A 71 2.45 12.55 -1.50
C GLY A 71 3.86 13.10 -1.32
N THR A 72 4.55 13.42 -2.40
CA THR A 72 5.90 13.99 -2.39
C THR A 72 5.97 15.26 -3.21
N SER A 73 6.54 16.33 -2.65
CA SER A 73 6.98 17.51 -3.40
C SER A 73 8.49 17.45 -3.63
N LEU A 74 8.93 17.49 -4.88
CA LEU A 74 10.34 17.36 -5.26
C LEU A 74 11.09 18.71 -5.26
N LEU A 75 10.42 19.80 -5.68
CA LEU A 75 11.07 21.09 -5.92
C LEU A 75 11.26 21.98 -4.68
N SER A 76 10.61 21.65 -3.56
CA SER A 76 10.64 22.43 -2.31
C SER A 76 11.51 21.80 -1.23
N GLY A 77 12.64 21.20 -1.63
CA GLY A 77 13.61 20.59 -0.72
C GLY A 77 13.32 19.14 -0.34
N GLY A 78 12.53 18.41 -1.13
CA GLY A 78 12.18 17.01 -0.86
C GLY A 78 11.36 16.85 0.42
N LYS A 79 10.03 16.83 0.29
CA LYS A 79 9.12 16.64 1.42
C LYS A 79 8.07 15.60 1.08
N TYR A 80 7.71 14.82 2.08
CA TYR A 80 6.52 13.97 2.04
C TYR A 80 5.36 14.70 2.71
N HIS A 81 4.15 14.33 2.33
CA HIS A 81 2.92 14.96 2.78
C HIS A 81 1.89 13.88 3.09
N ILE A 82 1.26 13.96 4.24
CA ILE A 82 -0.03 13.27 4.43
C ILE A 82 -1.10 14.18 3.86
N ILE A 83 -1.79 13.69 2.84
CA ILE A 83 -2.84 14.40 2.12
C ILE A 83 -4.18 13.86 2.58
N THR A 84 -5.13 14.75 2.75
CA THR A 84 -6.51 14.42 3.12
C THR A 84 -7.51 14.91 2.10
N ILE A 85 -8.53 14.10 1.84
CA ILE A 85 -9.72 14.49 1.09
C ILE A 85 -10.90 14.30 2.04
N PRO A 86 -11.66 15.37 2.37
CA PRO A 86 -12.73 15.28 3.35
C PRO A 86 -13.89 14.43 2.82
N PHE A 87 -14.67 13.86 3.73
CA PHE A 87 -15.98 13.31 3.43
C PHE A 87 -16.97 14.41 3.00
N SER A 88 -17.89 14.11 2.08
CA SER A 88 -19.05 14.95 1.80
C SER A 88 -20.38 14.25 2.13
N PRO A 89 -21.28 14.91 2.87
CA PRO A 89 -22.66 14.44 3.04
C PRO A 89 -23.43 14.26 1.71
N SER A 90 -23.02 14.95 0.64
CA SER A 90 -23.63 14.78 -0.70
C SER A 90 -23.25 13.45 -1.35
N GLY A 91 -22.19 12.78 -0.88
CA GLY A 91 -21.65 11.58 -1.51
C GLY A 91 -21.14 11.82 -2.92
N LYS A 92 -20.70 13.04 -3.26
CA LYS A 92 -20.23 13.40 -4.61
C LYS A 92 -18.75 13.75 -4.64
N ALA A 93 -17.98 13.05 -5.47
CA ALA A 93 -16.53 13.25 -5.57
C ALA A 93 -16.15 14.68 -5.96
N LYS A 94 -16.90 15.28 -6.90
CA LYS A 94 -16.69 16.67 -7.37
C LYS A 94 -16.76 17.72 -6.24
N ASP A 95 -17.44 17.42 -5.14
CA ASP A 95 -17.61 18.33 -4.01
C ASP A 95 -16.47 18.22 -2.98
N VAL A 96 -15.64 17.16 -3.06
CA VAL A 96 -14.55 16.86 -2.11
C VAL A 96 -13.17 16.95 -2.73
N ILE A 97 -12.98 16.56 -4.00
CA ILE A 97 -11.67 16.60 -4.67
C ILE A 97 -11.06 18.02 -4.61
N PRO A 98 -11.78 19.12 -4.88
CA PRO A 98 -11.21 20.47 -4.78
C PRO A 98 -10.82 20.87 -3.34
N LYS A 99 -11.27 20.13 -2.32
CA LYS A 99 -10.96 20.35 -0.90
C LYS A 99 -9.80 19.49 -0.40
N THR A 100 -9.10 18.81 -1.29
CA THR A 100 -7.83 18.11 -0.99
C THR A 100 -6.89 19.06 -0.27
N SER A 101 -6.30 18.63 0.85
CA SER A 101 -5.42 19.44 1.68
C SER A 101 -4.26 18.63 2.25
N ILE A 102 -3.23 19.31 2.74
CA ILE A 102 -2.09 18.69 3.44
C ILE A 102 -2.39 18.70 4.94
N LEU A 103 -2.44 17.53 5.56
CA LEU A 103 -2.53 17.37 7.02
C LEU A 103 -1.18 17.62 7.69
N THR A 104 -0.11 17.07 7.13
CA THR A 104 1.24 17.20 7.70
C THR A 104 2.31 17.22 6.63
N ASN A 105 3.43 17.87 6.93
CA ASN A 105 4.63 17.91 6.09
C ASN A 105 5.76 17.18 6.81
N ILE A 106 6.45 16.29 6.11
CA ILE A 106 7.55 15.50 6.65
C ILE A 106 8.79 15.82 5.81
N PRO A 107 9.83 16.44 6.38
CA PRO A 107 11.06 16.68 5.64
C PRO A 107 11.74 15.35 5.31
N SER A 108 12.27 15.23 4.09
CA SER A 108 13.12 14.09 3.75
C SER A 108 14.33 14.07 4.68
N SER A 109 14.65 12.89 5.19
CA SER A 109 15.89 12.70 5.95
C SER A 109 17.10 12.51 5.03
N TRP A 110 16.87 12.43 3.72
CA TRP A 110 17.89 12.27 2.70
C TRP A 110 18.19 13.61 2.02
N TYR A 111 19.42 14.07 2.13
CA TYR A 111 19.83 15.33 1.52
C TYR A 111 19.67 15.28 -0.01
N SER A 112 18.87 16.20 -0.56
CA SER A 112 18.57 16.32 -2.00
C SER A 112 17.88 15.10 -2.65
N ASN A 113 17.41 14.14 -1.85
CA ASN A 113 16.74 12.92 -2.32
C ASN A 113 15.44 12.70 -1.54
N VAL A 114 14.61 11.78 -2.01
CA VAL A 114 13.39 11.34 -1.31
C VAL A 114 13.32 9.82 -1.35
N SER A 115 12.83 9.20 -0.29
CA SER A 115 12.55 7.78 -0.24
C SER A 115 11.41 7.43 -1.21
N TYR A 116 11.56 6.31 -1.88
CA TYR A 116 10.45 5.66 -2.59
C TYR A 116 9.49 5.05 -1.57
N TYR A 117 8.19 5.21 -1.79
CA TYR A 117 7.15 4.53 -1.06
C TYR A 117 6.05 4.13 -2.04
N HIS A 118 5.35 3.07 -1.69
CA HIS A 118 4.24 2.54 -2.45
C HIS A 118 2.94 2.64 -1.67
N SER A 119 2.97 2.32 -0.37
CA SER A 119 1.84 2.39 0.57
C SER A 119 2.26 2.96 1.93
N PHE A 120 1.30 3.15 2.84
CA PHE A 120 1.51 3.58 4.22
C PHE A 120 0.55 2.86 5.17
N GLY A 121 0.86 2.83 6.46
CA GLY A 121 0.01 2.22 7.49
C GLY A 121 -0.97 3.23 8.07
N MET A 122 -2.22 2.81 8.33
CA MET A 122 -3.20 3.65 9.02
C MET A 122 -3.99 2.82 10.05
N SER A 123 -4.05 3.34 11.27
CA SER A 123 -4.86 2.87 12.39
C SER A 123 -6.00 3.85 12.68
N GLU A 124 -6.75 3.63 13.76
CA GLU A 124 -7.81 4.54 14.19
C GLU A 124 -7.29 5.97 14.40
N ASN A 125 -6.18 6.12 15.14
CA ASN A 125 -5.65 7.42 15.58
C ASN A 125 -4.32 7.79 14.90
N TYR A 126 -3.58 6.84 14.33
CA TYR A 126 -2.25 7.09 13.79
C TYR A 126 -2.08 6.69 12.33
N ILE A 127 -1.20 7.41 11.64
CA ILE A 127 -0.63 7.06 10.34
C ILE A 127 0.84 6.71 10.54
N VAL A 128 1.33 5.70 9.83
CA VAL A 128 2.73 5.28 9.83
C VAL A 128 3.28 5.40 8.42
N PHE A 129 4.24 6.30 8.25
CA PHE A 129 5.06 6.37 7.05
C PHE A 129 6.41 5.69 7.32
N ILE A 130 6.76 4.69 6.49
CA ILE A 130 8.07 4.03 6.55
C ILE A 130 8.97 4.65 5.48
N GLU A 131 9.90 5.51 5.90
CA GLU A 131 10.94 6.05 5.03
C GLU A 131 12.04 4.97 4.85
N GLN A 132 11.98 4.26 3.72
CA GLN A 132 12.87 3.14 3.40
C GLN A 132 14.14 3.57 2.64
N PRO A 133 15.25 2.82 2.71
CA PRO A 133 16.52 3.22 2.11
C PRO A 133 16.63 2.94 0.59
N LEU A 134 15.51 2.87 -0.13
CA LEU A 134 15.44 3.02 -1.58
C LEU A 134 15.08 4.48 -1.89
N VAL A 135 16.03 5.24 -2.44
CA VAL A 135 15.85 6.70 -2.60
C VAL A 135 15.83 7.09 -4.07
N ILE A 136 14.92 7.98 -4.44
CA ILE A 136 14.92 8.69 -5.71
C ILE A 136 15.97 9.81 -5.61
N ASN A 137 17.03 9.67 -6.40
CA ASN A 137 18.14 10.58 -6.45
C ASN A 137 17.78 11.85 -7.24
N GLY A 138 17.73 12.99 -6.56
CA GLY A 138 17.28 14.25 -7.16
C GLY A 138 18.15 14.70 -8.33
N LEU A 139 19.48 14.54 -8.24
CA LEU A 139 20.39 14.91 -9.33
C LEU A 139 20.23 14.00 -10.56
N LYS A 140 20.00 12.69 -10.35
CA LYS A 140 19.70 11.77 -11.45
C LYS A 140 18.38 12.15 -12.11
N LEU A 141 17.34 12.39 -11.32
CA LEU A 141 16.02 12.77 -11.79
C LEU A 141 16.04 14.07 -12.62
N LEU A 142 16.78 15.09 -12.17
CA LEU A 142 16.95 16.36 -12.90
C LEU A 142 17.57 16.20 -14.29
N THR A 143 18.37 15.16 -14.49
CA THR A 143 19.02 14.89 -15.78
C THR A 143 18.37 13.74 -16.55
N ALA A 144 17.27 13.17 -16.03
CA ALA A 144 16.69 11.93 -16.55
C ALA A 144 16.22 12.07 -17.99
N ASN A 145 15.40 13.08 -18.30
CA ASN A 145 14.89 13.30 -19.66
C ASN A 145 16.01 13.52 -20.68
N VAL A 146 17.00 14.36 -20.37
CA VAL A 146 18.11 14.66 -21.27
C VAL A 146 19.00 13.43 -21.49
N LYS A 147 19.12 12.55 -20.49
CA LYS A 147 19.92 11.32 -20.57
C LYS A 147 19.12 10.09 -21.01
N GLY A 148 17.83 10.24 -21.30
CA GLY A 148 16.94 9.13 -21.65
C GLY A 148 16.81 8.07 -20.56
N LYS A 149 16.86 8.47 -19.28
CA LYS A 149 16.78 7.55 -18.13
C LYS A 149 15.35 7.44 -17.59
N SER A 150 15.00 6.24 -17.15
CA SER A 150 13.76 5.95 -16.43
C SER A 150 13.83 6.36 -14.95
N LEU A 151 12.66 6.38 -14.27
CA LEU A 151 12.60 6.63 -12.83
C LEU A 151 13.38 5.58 -12.02
N ARG A 152 13.30 4.30 -12.43
CA ARG A 152 14.05 3.19 -11.80
C ARG A 152 15.56 3.43 -11.80
N GLU A 153 16.11 3.96 -12.88
CA GLU A 153 17.53 4.30 -12.99
C GLU A 153 17.94 5.53 -12.16
N CYS A 154 16.96 6.28 -11.66
CA CYS A 154 17.16 7.37 -10.72
C CYS A 154 17.09 6.91 -9.26
N MET A 155 16.83 5.62 -8.99
CA MET A 155 16.75 5.08 -7.63
C MET A 155 18.07 4.45 -7.16
N ASP A 156 18.43 4.70 -5.90
CA ASP A 156 19.61 4.15 -5.23
C ASP A 156 19.20 3.40 -3.95
N TRP A 157 19.72 2.19 -3.75
CA TRP A 157 19.53 1.42 -2.52
C TRP A 157 20.71 1.61 -1.58
N HIS A 158 20.43 1.96 -0.33
CA HIS A 158 21.44 2.18 0.70
C HIS A 158 21.31 1.11 1.80
N SER A 159 21.81 -0.10 1.54
CA SER A 159 21.67 -1.26 2.44
C SER A 159 22.22 -1.05 3.86
N ASN A 160 23.16 -0.14 4.05
CA ASN A 160 23.77 0.18 5.35
C ASN A 160 22.92 1.15 6.19
N GLU A 161 21.86 1.72 5.61
CA GLU A 161 20.91 2.60 6.29
C GLU A 161 19.71 1.79 6.79
N GLN A 162 18.93 2.34 7.72
CA GLN A 162 17.77 1.67 8.33
C GLN A 162 16.46 2.32 7.89
N ASN A 163 15.37 1.56 7.90
CA ASN A 163 14.04 2.10 7.69
C ASN A 163 13.65 2.97 8.89
N LYS A 164 13.10 4.16 8.64
CA LYS A 164 12.60 5.06 9.69
C LYS A 164 11.08 4.99 9.72
N PHE A 165 10.50 4.73 10.89
CA PHE A 165 9.05 4.71 11.05
C PHE A 165 8.62 6.05 11.64
N ILE A 166 7.90 6.82 10.83
CA ILE A 166 7.42 8.16 11.19
C ILE A 166 5.94 8.00 11.53
N VAL A 167 5.61 8.20 12.81
CA VAL A 167 4.25 8.04 13.33
C VAL A 167 3.61 9.41 13.44
N ILE A 168 2.43 9.57 12.83
CA ILE A 168 1.68 10.82 12.78
C ILE A 168 0.33 10.64 13.46
N GLU A 169 -0.03 11.52 14.38
CA GLU A 169 -1.37 11.58 14.96
C GLU A 169 -2.36 12.17 13.95
N LYS A 170 -3.40 11.42 13.58
CA LYS A 170 -4.38 11.81 12.55
C LYS A 170 -5.17 13.07 12.91
N SER A 171 -5.49 13.25 14.19
CA SER A 171 -6.34 14.35 14.66
C SER A 171 -5.66 15.71 14.58
N THR A 172 -4.33 15.74 14.72
CA THR A 172 -3.55 16.98 14.78
C THR A 172 -2.56 17.14 13.63
N GLY A 173 -2.18 16.05 12.97
CA GLY A 173 -1.08 16.01 12.01
C GLY A 173 0.31 16.01 12.68
N ASN A 174 0.39 15.95 14.01
CA ASN A 174 1.65 16.00 14.73
C ASN A 174 2.43 14.70 14.56
N ILE A 175 3.74 14.83 14.31
CA ILE A 175 4.66 13.70 14.31
C ILE A 175 5.00 13.38 15.77
N ILE A 176 4.81 12.11 16.17
CA ILE A 176 5.18 11.63 17.49
C ILE A 176 6.71 11.74 17.64
N PRO A 177 7.22 12.39 18.71
CA PRO A 177 8.64 12.72 18.84
C PRO A 177 9.48 11.52 19.33
N VAL A 178 9.30 10.35 18.71
CA VAL A 178 10.07 9.13 18.98
C VAL A 178 10.76 8.69 17.69
N LYS A 179 12.06 8.42 17.75
CA LYS A 179 12.83 7.95 16.60
C LYS A 179 12.77 6.44 16.53
N TYR A 180 11.89 5.90 15.69
CA TYR A 180 11.82 4.47 15.44
C TYR A 180 12.67 4.11 14.22
N LYS A 181 13.51 3.08 14.35
CA LYS A 181 14.28 2.52 13.23
C LYS A 181 14.22 1.00 13.22
N SER A 182 14.26 0.37 12.06
CA SER A 182 14.46 -1.07 11.99
C SER A 182 15.89 -1.46 12.39
N VAL A 183 16.06 -2.66 12.96
CA VAL A 183 17.41 -3.22 13.24
C VAL A 183 18.17 -3.57 11.96
N LYS A 184 17.46 -3.90 10.87
CA LYS A 184 17.99 -4.20 9.54
C LYS A 184 17.21 -3.42 8.48
N SER A 185 17.87 -3.01 7.41
CA SER A 185 17.19 -2.51 6.22
C SER A 185 16.26 -3.58 5.64
N PHE A 186 15.15 -3.12 5.07
CA PHE A 186 14.24 -3.93 4.27
C PHE A 186 13.52 -3.05 3.25
N PHE A 187 13.04 -3.65 2.18
CA PHE A 187 12.22 -2.99 1.17
C PHE A 187 10.76 -3.44 1.31
N LEU A 188 9.81 -2.56 1.05
CA LEU A 188 8.39 -2.92 1.00
C LEU A 188 7.66 -2.21 -0.15
N PHE A 189 6.64 -2.89 -0.67
CA PHE A 189 5.56 -2.28 -1.43
C PHE A 189 4.34 -2.08 -0.51
N HIS A 190 3.78 -3.16 0.02
CA HIS A 190 2.48 -3.13 0.69
C HIS A 190 2.57 -3.21 2.23
N HIS A 191 1.81 -2.35 2.87
CA HIS A 191 1.33 -2.58 4.24
C HIS A 191 0.18 -3.58 4.19
N ILE A 192 0.12 -4.48 5.17
CA ILE A 192 -0.99 -5.43 5.33
C ILE A 192 -2.12 -4.76 6.12
N ASN A 193 -1.81 -4.32 7.34
CA ASN A 193 -2.71 -3.57 8.20
C ASN A 193 -1.90 -2.83 9.28
N THR A 194 -2.52 -1.88 9.97
CA THR A 194 -1.91 -1.17 11.10
C THR A 194 -2.95 -0.91 12.17
N TYR A 195 -2.69 -1.28 13.42
CA TYR A 195 -3.69 -1.14 14.48
C TYR A 195 -3.08 -0.85 15.85
N GLU A 196 -3.91 -0.40 16.78
CA GLU A 196 -3.50 -0.03 18.13
C GLU A 196 -3.90 -1.11 19.14
N GLU A 197 -2.98 -1.50 20.03
CA GLU A 197 -3.27 -2.37 21.17
C GLU A 197 -2.35 -2.04 22.34
N ASN A 198 -2.91 -1.90 23.55
CA ASN A 198 -2.15 -1.66 24.79
C ASN A 198 -1.12 -0.51 24.70
N ASN A 199 -1.50 0.61 24.05
CA ASN A 199 -0.62 1.78 23.83
C ASN A 199 0.63 1.42 22.98
N GLN A 200 0.49 0.46 22.10
CA GLN A 200 1.47 0.10 21.08
C GLN A 200 0.79 0.10 19.72
N LEU A 201 1.55 0.47 18.70
CA LEU A 201 1.11 0.48 17.31
C LEU A 201 1.71 -0.73 16.59
N ILE A 202 0.86 -1.61 16.09
CA ILE A 202 1.23 -2.81 15.36
C ILE A 202 1.21 -2.47 13.88
N VAL A 203 2.33 -2.72 13.19
CA VAL A 203 2.53 -2.38 11.78
C VAL A 203 2.93 -3.66 11.04
N ASP A 204 2.00 -4.18 10.25
CA ASP A 204 2.21 -5.39 9.47
C ASP A 204 2.46 -5.02 8.02
N VAL A 205 3.52 -5.57 7.43
CA VAL A 205 3.96 -5.25 6.05
C VAL A 205 4.39 -6.52 5.31
N ILE A 206 4.36 -6.48 3.99
CA ILE A 206 5.08 -7.43 3.14
C ILE A 206 6.47 -6.86 2.85
N ALA A 207 7.50 -7.55 3.35
CA ALA A 207 8.88 -7.07 3.33
C ALA A 207 9.82 -8.00 2.56
N TYR A 208 10.77 -7.39 1.84
CA TYR A 208 11.90 -8.00 1.15
C TYR A 208 13.20 -7.60 1.86
N ASP A 209 14.25 -8.39 1.77
CA ASP A 209 15.55 -8.00 2.34
C ASP A 209 16.20 -6.86 1.52
N GLY A 210 15.85 -6.74 0.24
CA GLY A 210 16.18 -5.59 -0.60
C GLY A 210 15.21 -5.35 -1.76
N PRO A 211 15.45 -4.33 -2.61
CA PRO A 211 14.55 -3.96 -3.70
C PRO A 211 14.76 -4.79 -4.98
N GLY A 212 15.41 -5.96 -4.88
CA GLY A 212 15.76 -6.81 -6.04
C GLY A 212 14.53 -7.26 -6.85
N ILE A 213 13.38 -7.36 -6.19
CA ILE A 213 12.09 -7.66 -6.80
C ILE A 213 11.75 -6.69 -7.95
N ILE A 214 12.10 -5.41 -7.85
CA ILE A 214 11.80 -4.43 -8.91
C ILE A 214 12.51 -4.84 -10.22
N ASP A 215 13.75 -5.34 -10.10
CA ASP A 215 14.52 -5.79 -11.25
C ASP A 215 14.07 -7.18 -11.73
N ALA A 216 13.50 -8.01 -10.85
CA ALA A 216 12.87 -9.29 -11.21
C ALA A 216 11.59 -9.09 -12.05
N LEU A 217 10.88 -7.97 -11.85
CA LEU A 217 9.64 -7.64 -12.56
C LEU A 217 9.82 -7.08 -13.98
N TYR A 218 11.05 -6.99 -14.51
CA TYR A 218 11.27 -6.61 -15.91
C TYR A 218 10.67 -7.64 -16.88
N LEU A 219 9.97 -7.18 -17.91
CA LEU A 219 9.31 -8.04 -18.90
C LEU A 219 10.23 -9.08 -19.54
N LYS A 220 11.51 -8.75 -19.75
CA LYS A 220 12.50 -9.69 -20.29
C LYS A 220 12.70 -10.90 -19.37
N LYS A 221 12.73 -10.69 -18.05
CA LYS A 221 12.83 -11.77 -17.06
C LYS A 221 11.51 -12.51 -16.89
N LEU A 222 10.39 -11.78 -16.76
CA LEU A 222 9.08 -12.42 -16.64
C LEU A 222 8.75 -13.34 -17.83
N ARG A 223 9.13 -12.94 -19.05
CA ARG A 223 8.93 -13.75 -20.27
C ARG A 223 9.88 -14.94 -20.41
N SER A 224 10.98 -15.02 -19.64
CA SER A 224 11.81 -16.23 -19.64
C SER A 224 11.19 -17.36 -18.82
N SER A 225 10.07 -17.13 -18.13
CA SER A 225 9.40 -18.09 -17.24
C SER A 225 10.28 -18.60 -16.10
N GLU A 226 11.38 -17.90 -15.82
CA GLU A 226 12.25 -18.13 -14.66
C GLU A 226 11.91 -17.09 -13.60
N MET A 227 11.39 -17.55 -12.47
CA MET A 227 11.10 -16.69 -11.34
C MET A 227 12.36 -16.57 -10.46
N ASP A 228 12.80 -15.34 -10.25
CA ASP A 228 13.87 -15.03 -9.31
C ASP A 228 13.30 -15.08 -7.88
N ILE A 229 13.63 -16.14 -7.15
CA ILE A 229 13.21 -16.38 -5.76
C ILE A 229 14.35 -16.14 -4.77
N SER A 230 15.40 -15.41 -5.18
CA SER A 230 16.58 -15.16 -4.33
C SER A 230 16.30 -14.25 -3.14
N ASP A 231 15.29 -13.39 -3.22
CA ASP A 231 14.83 -12.49 -2.16
C ASP A 231 13.29 -12.49 -2.10
N PRO A 232 12.67 -13.55 -1.54
CA PRO A 232 11.23 -13.67 -1.50
C PRO A 232 10.61 -12.78 -0.41
N ALA A 233 9.50 -12.11 -0.74
CA ALA A 233 8.76 -11.29 0.21
C ALA A 233 8.16 -12.11 1.35
N ARG A 234 8.02 -11.51 2.54
CA ARG A 234 7.44 -12.15 3.73
C ARG A 234 6.58 -11.17 4.52
N GLY A 235 5.47 -11.65 5.08
CA GLY A 235 4.73 -10.87 6.07
C GLY A 235 5.58 -10.67 7.32
N ARG A 236 5.73 -9.41 7.76
CA ARG A 236 6.50 -9.04 8.96
C ARG A 236 5.69 -8.07 9.81
N ARG A 237 5.68 -8.30 11.12
CA ARG A 237 5.07 -7.43 12.12
C ARG A 237 6.11 -6.67 12.90
N PHE A 238 5.95 -5.35 12.93
CA PHE A 238 6.67 -4.44 13.82
C PHE A 238 5.73 -3.94 14.92
N VAL A 239 6.24 -3.78 16.14
CA VAL A 239 5.46 -3.25 17.27
C VAL A 239 6.15 -2.01 17.82
N LEU A 240 5.48 -0.86 17.70
CA LEU A 240 6.01 0.45 18.08
C LEU A 240 5.38 0.89 19.41
N PRO A 241 6.15 0.96 20.51
CA PRO A 241 5.63 1.45 21.79
C PRO A 241 5.33 2.95 21.71
N LEU A 242 4.08 3.38 21.89
CA LEU A 242 3.73 4.81 21.86
C LEU A 242 4.14 5.49 23.18
N PRO A 243 4.55 6.77 23.16
CA PRO A 243 4.91 7.48 24.39
C PRO A 243 3.68 7.63 25.29
N GLN A 244 3.77 7.13 26.52
CA GLN A 244 2.80 7.49 27.57
C GLN A 244 3.05 8.94 27.98
N GLN A 245 1.99 9.72 28.19
CA GLN A 245 1.98 11.18 28.39
C GLN A 245 2.95 11.73 29.47
N SER A 246 3.66 10.90 30.24
CA SER A 246 4.53 11.34 31.33
C SER A 246 5.68 10.39 31.73
N ARG A 247 6.19 9.51 30.84
CA ARG A 247 7.27 8.57 31.24
C ARG A 247 8.40 8.48 30.22
N ASP A 248 9.63 8.52 30.73
CA ASP A 248 10.81 8.14 29.96
C ASP A 248 10.67 6.70 29.49
N ILE A 249 10.90 6.47 28.19
CA ILE A 249 10.99 5.12 27.65
C ILE A 249 12.20 4.44 28.26
N ALA A 250 11.98 3.29 28.91
CA ALA A 250 13.01 2.47 29.53
C ALA A 250 14.08 2.05 28.51
N THR A 251 15.34 1.99 28.93
CA THR A 251 16.49 1.60 28.09
C THR A 251 16.94 0.18 28.41
N GLY A 252 17.53 -0.50 27.41
CA GLY A 252 18.13 -1.83 27.61
C GLY A 252 17.17 -2.99 27.88
N CYS A 253 15.87 -2.81 27.63
CA CYS A 253 14.87 -3.86 27.70
C CYS A 253 13.92 -3.83 26.50
N ASN A 254 13.31 -4.97 26.19
CA ASN A 254 12.23 -5.03 25.21
C ASN A 254 10.99 -4.28 25.72
N LEU A 255 10.51 -3.34 24.92
CA LEU A 255 9.34 -2.49 25.19
C LEU A 255 8.04 -3.10 24.64
N VAL A 256 8.12 -4.22 23.92
CA VAL A 256 6.94 -4.96 23.45
C VAL A 256 6.31 -5.71 24.63
N THR A 257 5.05 -5.39 24.92
CA THR A 257 4.26 -6.00 26.01
C THR A 257 3.19 -6.97 25.51
N LEU A 258 3.03 -7.05 24.19
CA LEU A 258 2.11 -7.97 23.51
C LEU A 258 2.70 -9.38 23.44
N ASP A 259 1.83 -10.38 23.25
CA ASP A 259 2.24 -11.74 22.90
C ASP A 259 2.73 -11.77 21.43
N SER A 260 3.99 -11.41 21.24
CA SER A 260 4.66 -11.28 19.94
C SER A 260 6.16 -11.50 20.12
N LYS A 261 6.80 -12.07 19.09
CA LYS A 261 8.25 -12.24 18.98
C LYS A 261 8.97 -10.97 18.51
N ALA A 262 8.24 -9.96 18.04
CA ALA A 262 8.81 -8.67 17.69
C ALA A 262 9.40 -8.00 18.95
N THR A 263 10.47 -7.23 18.78
CA THR A 263 11.07 -6.47 19.87
C THR A 263 11.23 -5.00 19.51
N ALA A 264 11.18 -4.16 20.53
CA ALA A 264 11.44 -2.73 20.43
C ALA A 264 12.37 -2.35 21.58
N GLU A 265 13.61 -1.99 21.28
CA GLU A 265 14.64 -1.73 22.29
C GLU A 265 15.19 -0.32 22.10
N LYS A 266 15.20 0.47 23.16
CA LYS A 266 15.74 1.82 23.13
C LYS A 266 17.24 1.81 23.37
N ASP A 267 17.98 2.43 22.47
CA ASP A 267 19.41 2.74 22.58
C ASP A 267 19.65 4.22 22.20
N GLY A 268 20.24 4.97 23.13
CA GLY A 268 20.34 6.43 23.05
C GLY A 268 18.96 7.10 22.89
N ASP A 269 18.78 7.81 21.78
CA ASP A 269 17.55 8.54 21.43
C ASP A 269 16.63 7.77 20.46
N THR A 270 17.00 6.53 20.11
CA THR A 270 16.36 5.75 19.06
C THR A 270 15.80 4.46 19.63
N VAL A 271 14.59 4.09 19.18
CA VAL A 271 13.95 2.79 19.44
C VAL A 271 14.18 1.91 18.22
N TYR A 272 14.97 0.85 18.39
CA TYR A 272 15.24 -0.11 17.35
C TYR A 272 14.21 -1.23 17.36
N LEU A 273 13.61 -1.48 16.20
CA LEU A 273 12.53 -2.43 15.98
C LEU A 273 13.06 -3.67 15.27
N LYS A 274 12.86 -4.83 15.89
CA LYS A 274 13.07 -6.13 15.28
C LYS A 274 11.70 -6.76 15.00
N PRO A 275 11.40 -7.14 13.74
CA PRO A 275 10.10 -7.70 13.42
C PRO A 275 9.99 -9.16 13.85
N GLU A 276 8.75 -9.63 13.96
CA GLU A 276 8.42 -11.05 13.84
C GLU A 276 7.94 -11.38 12.43
N ASP A 277 8.21 -12.59 11.95
CA ASP A 277 7.65 -13.08 10.69
C ASP A 277 6.21 -13.59 10.93
N LEU A 278 5.28 -13.18 10.06
CA LEU A 278 3.87 -13.59 10.07
C LEU A 278 3.56 -14.70 9.08
N SER A 279 4.46 -14.97 8.13
CA SER A 279 4.29 -16.00 7.11
C SER A 279 5.60 -16.63 6.64
N GLU A 280 5.45 -17.77 5.99
CA GLU A 280 6.48 -18.34 5.12
C GLU A 280 6.81 -17.35 3.98
N PRO A 281 7.99 -17.45 3.36
CA PRO A 281 8.34 -16.59 2.24
C PRO A 281 7.54 -16.86 0.96
N GLY A 282 7.36 -15.82 0.15
CA GLY A 282 6.79 -15.88 -1.19
C GLY A 282 5.36 -15.39 -1.32
N TYR A 283 4.86 -14.57 -0.39
CA TYR A 283 3.50 -14.00 -0.45
C TYR A 283 3.54 -12.50 -0.73
N GLU A 284 2.62 -12.04 -1.58
CA GLU A 284 2.44 -10.63 -1.93
C GLU A 284 0.99 -10.29 -2.25
N LEU A 285 0.72 -9.00 -2.49
CA LEU A 285 -0.59 -8.43 -2.78
C LEU A 285 -1.57 -8.78 -1.65
N PRO A 286 -1.29 -8.28 -0.43
CA PRO A 286 -2.08 -8.60 0.75
C PRO A 286 -3.44 -7.92 0.70
N THR A 287 -4.47 -8.65 1.12
CA THR A 287 -5.80 -8.11 1.41
C THR A 287 -6.29 -8.61 2.76
N ILE A 288 -7.21 -7.88 3.37
CA ILE A 288 -7.86 -8.22 4.63
C ILE A 288 -9.37 -8.01 4.51
N ASN A 289 -10.13 -8.46 5.51
CA ASN A 289 -11.47 -7.96 5.69
C ASN A 289 -11.43 -6.46 6.01
N GLN A 290 -11.97 -5.63 5.12
CA GLN A 290 -11.95 -4.17 5.25
C GLN A 290 -12.68 -3.65 6.50
N GLN A 291 -13.58 -4.43 7.12
CA GLN A 291 -14.18 -4.08 8.41
C GLN A 291 -13.14 -3.99 9.55
N ASN A 292 -12.02 -4.69 9.39
CA ASN A 292 -10.88 -4.74 10.31
C ASN A 292 -9.73 -3.81 9.90
N PHE A 293 -9.87 -3.03 8.82
CA PHE A 293 -8.87 -2.04 8.44
C PHE A 293 -8.66 -1.03 9.59
N GLY A 294 -7.40 -0.81 9.97
CA GLY A 294 -7.04 0.06 11.08
C GLY A 294 -7.29 -0.52 12.47
N LYS A 295 -7.77 -1.76 12.57
CA LYS A 295 -8.19 -2.44 13.80
C LYS A 295 -7.49 -3.78 13.95
N LYS A 296 -7.54 -4.33 15.17
CA LYS A 296 -7.05 -5.68 15.45
C LYS A 296 -7.75 -6.70 14.53
N TYR A 297 -6.96 -7.59 13.98
CA TYR A 297 -7.38 -8.57 12.98
C TYR A 297 -6.57 -9.87 13.16
N ARG A 298 -7.02 -10.94 12.53
CA ARG A 298 -6.45 -12.28 12.60
C ARG A 298 -5.98 -12.80 11.25
N TYR A 299 -6.63 -12.43 10.15
CA TYR A 299 -6.41 -13.00 8.84
C TYR A 299 -6.03 -11.94 7.81
N TYR A 300 -5.00 -12.24 7.03
CA TYR A 300 -4.76 -11.61 5.74
C TYR A 300 -4.61 -12.68 4.68
N TYR A 301 -4.96 -12.32 3.45
CA TYR A 301 -4.93 -13.18 2.29
C TYR A 301 -3.94 -12.59 1.30
N CYS A 302 -3.15 -13.44 0.64
CA CYS A 302 -2.15 -13.00 -0.31
C CYS A 302 -2.18 -13.88 -1.56
N SER A 303 -1.70 -13.31 -2.66
CA SER A 303 -1.22 -14.10 -3.78
C SER A 303 0.16 -14.70 -3.42
N GLY A 304 0.31 -16.01 -3.61
CA GLY A 304 1.55 -16.72 -3.32
C GLY A 304 2.30 -17.11 -4.58
N MET A 305 3.62 -17.10 -4.50
CA MET A 305 4.53 -17.55 -5.55
C MET A 305 5.01 -19.00 -5.35
N TYR A 306 4.43 -19.74 -4.39
CA TYR A 306 4.86 -21.08 -4.01
C TYR A 306 3.81 -22.17 -4.30
N ASP A 307 4.31 -23.40 -4.51
CA ASP A 307 3.63 -24.68 -4.81
C ASP A 307 3.48 -25.00 -6.32
N PRO A 308 3.74 -26.26 -6.78
CA PRO A 308 3.39 -26.74 -8.12
C PRO A 308 1.88 -27.00 -8.20
N GLY A 309 1.08 -26.07 -7.69
CA GLY A 309 -0.34 -26.04 -7.94
C GLY A 309 -0.60 -25.83 -9.44
N PRO A 310 -1.79 -26.21 -9.94
CA PRO A 310 -2.12 -26.12 -11.36
C PRO A 310 -2.04 -24.69 -11.92
N PHE A 311 -2.07 -23.66 -11.06
CA PHE A 311 -2.11 -22.24 -11.41
C PHE A 311 -0.85 -21.46 -10.99
N ARG A 312 0.31 -22.13 -10.96
CA ARG A 312 1.58 -21.49 -10.65
C ARG A 312 1.82 -20.27 -11.58
N ASN A 313 2.09 -19.12 -10.99
CA ASN A 313 2.30 -17.83 -11.68
C ASN A 313 1.05 -17.26 -12.39
N SER A 314 -0.12 -17.85 -12.18
CA SER A 314 -1.37 -17.49 -12.85
C SER A 314 -2.30 -16.66 -11.98
N VAL A 315 -2.21 -16.80 -10.64
CA VAL A 315 -3.10 -16.13 -9.68
C VAL A 315 -2.67 -14.67 -9.49
N ARG A 316 -3.63 -13.74 -9.60
CA ARG A 316 -3.46 -12.30 -9.35
C ARG A 316 -3.75 -11.96 -7.89
N GLU A 317 -3.83 -10.67 -7.58
CA GLU A 317 -4.30 -10.23 -6.26
C GLU A 317 -5.65 -10.85 -5.91
N VAL A 318 -5.75 -11.28 -4.66
CA VAL A 318 -6.96 -11.82 -4.06
C VAL A 318 -7.74 -10.67 -3.45
N GLN A 319 -9.06 -10.65 -3.62
CA GLN A 319 -9.97 -9.68 -3.00
C GLN A 319 -10.89 -10.41 -2.02
N PHE A 320 -10.95 -9.93 -0.78
CA PHE A 320 -11.91 -10.43 0.20
C PHE A 320 -13.25 -9.70 0.07
N VAL A 321 -14.34 -10.47 0.05
CA VAL A 321 -15.72 -9.95 0.09
C VAL A 321 -16.44 -10.62 1.25
N GLY A 322 -16.67 -9.88 2.32
CA GLY A 322 -17.33 -10.38 3.52
C GLY A 322 -18.81 -10.68 3.29
N SER A 323 -19.31 -11.73 3.94
CA SER A 323 -20.73 -12.06 3.98
C SER A 323 -21.55 -10.88 4.55
N PRO A 324 -22.64 -10.45 3.88
CA PRO A 324 -23.43 -9.32 4.36
C PRO A 324 -23.91 -9.49 5.80
N GLY A 325 -23.57 -8.54 6.68
CA GLY A 325 -23.98 -8.54 8.08
C GLY A 325 -23.22 -9.52 8.99
N SER A 326 -22.22 -10.24 8.47
CA SER A 326 -21.40 -11.11 9.31
C SER A 326 -20.45 -10.33 10.20
N SER A 327 -20.25 -10.83 11.42
CA SER A 327 -19.23 -10.35 12.36
C SER A 327 -18.02 -11.30 12.46
N VAL A 328 -18.02 -12.39 11.69
CA VAL A 328 -16.91 -13.34 11.63
C VAL A 328 -15.92 -12.84 10.59
N GLU A 329 -14.65 -12.71 10.97
CA GLU A 329 -13.64 -12.00 10.17
C GLU A 329 -13.39 -12.65 8.79
N ASP A 330 -13.39 -13.97 8.74
CA ASP A 330 -13.15 -14.82 7.57
C ASP A 330 -14.43 -15.40 6.95
N ASP A 331 -15.61 -14.92 7.37
CA ASP A 331 -16.89 -15.29 6.74
C ASP A 331 -17.14 -14.44 5.50
N GLY A 332 -16.94 -15.07 4.35
CA GLY A 332 -17.06 -14.44 3.05
C GLY A 332 -16.39 -15.26 1.96
N ILE A 333 -16.10 -14.59 0.86
CA ILE A 333 -15.44 -15.19 -0.31
C ILE A 333 -14.17 -14.45 -0.66
N LEU A 334 -13.28 -15.15 -1.36
CA LEU A 334 -12.11 -14.60 -2.01
C LEU A 334 -12.34 -14.62 -3.53
N LEU A 335 -12.09 -13.50 -4.19
CA LEU A 335 -12.12 -13.36 -5.65
C LEU A 335 -10.69 -13.18 -6.15
N ALA A 336 -10.27 -13.98 -7.13
CA ALA A 336 -8.99 -13.80 -7.78
C ALA A 336 -9.09 -14.05 -9.28
N ALA A 337 -8.52 -13.15 -10.09
CA ALA A 337 -8.35 -13.42 -11.51
C ALA A 337 -7.19 -14.40 -11.70
N VAL A 338 -7.35 -15.35 -12.61
CA VAL A 338 -6.36 -16.36 -12.96
C VAL A 338 -6.08 -16.28 -14.46
N THR A 339 -4.83 -15.98 -14.79
CA THR A 339 -4.32 -16.06 -16.16
C THR A 339 -3.69 -17.44 -16.37
N ASP A 340 -4.44 -18.37 -16.93
CA ASP A 340 -3.99 -19.75 -17.05
C ASP A 340 -2.90 -19.88 -18.11
N VAL A 341 -1.71 -20.28 -17.67
CA VAL A 341 -0.54 -20.39 -18.56
C VAL A 341 -0.45 -21.76 -19.23
N ARG A 342 -1.37 -22.68 -18.90
CA ARG A 342 -1.46 -23.99 -19.55
C ARG A 342 -2.04 -23.81 -20.95
N LYS A 343 -1.49 -24.58 -21.89
CA LYS A 343 -1.83 -24.44 -23.31
C LYS A 343 -3.33 -24.68 -23.52
N ASP A 344 -3.97 -23.77 -24.25
CA ASP A 344 -5.38 -23.84 -24.67
C ASP A 344 -6.41 -23.79 -23.52
N GLU A 345 -6.00 -23.47 -22.28
CA GLU A 345 -6.91 -23.28 -21.15
C GLU A 345 -7.42 -21.82 -21.10
N PRO A 346 -8.70 -21.58 -20.74
CA PRO A 346 -9.24 -20.24 -20.62
C PRO A 346 -8.71 -19.54 -19.35
N ASP A 347 -8.62 -18.21 -19.41
CA ASP A 347 -8.49 -17.41 -18.20
C ASP A 347 -9.82 -17.39 -17.44
N PHE A 348 -9.79 -17.18 -16.13
CA PHE A 348 -11.00 -17.22 -15.32
C PHE A 348 -10.92 -16.37 -14.05
N LEU A 349 -12.09 -16.02 -13.51
CA LEU A 349 -12.25 -15.56 -12.13
C LEU A 349 -12.55 -16.75 -11.24
N ILE A 350 -11.75 -16.98 -10.20
CA ILE A 350 -12.02 -18.01 -9.19
C ILE A 350 -12.69 -17.38 -7.96
N VAL A 351 -13.65 -18.12 -7.39
CA VAL A 351 -14.33 -17.78 -6.14
C VAL A 351 -14.01 -18.87 -5.12
N LEU A 352 -13.33 -18.49 -4.04
CA LEU A 352 -13.01 -19.39 -2.94
C LEU A 352 -13.81 -19.02 -1.68
N ASP A 353 -14.13 -20.01 -0.88
CA ASP A 353 -14.58 -19.82 0.49
C ASP A 353 -13.42 -19.26 1.33
N ALA A 354 -13.58 -18.11 1.99
CA ALA A 354 -12.46 -17.47 2.69
C ALA A 354 -12.00 -18.23 3.94
N THR A 355 -12.90 -19.00 4.58
CA THR A 355 -12.59 -19.81 5.76
C THR A 355 -11.84 -21.09 5.40
N THR A 356 -12.26 -21.77 4.34
CA THR A 356 -11.78 -23.12 3.98
C THR A 356 -10.83 -23.15 2.78
N PHE A 357 -10.70 -22.03 2.05
CA PHE A 357 -9.97 -21.91 0.78
C PHE A 357 -10.44 -22.87 -0.33
N LYS A 358 -11.61 -23.48 -0.18
CA LYS A 358 -12.18 -24.36 -1.20
C LYS A 358 -12.81 -23.55 -2.32
N GLU A 359 -12.63 -24.00 -3.56
CA GLU A 359 -13.33 -23.43 -4.72
C GLU A 359 -14.84 -23.62 -4.55
N ILE A 360 -15.58 -22.51 -4.60
CA ILE A 360 -17.05 -22.48 -4.61
C ILE A 360 -17.56 -22.34 -6.05
N ALA A 361 -16.89 -21.52 -6.85
CA ALA A 361 -17.31 -21.23 -8.22
C ALA A 361 -16.14 -20.72 -9.09
N ARG A 362 -16.38 -20.72 -10.40
CA ARG A 362 -15.48 -20.21 -11.43
C ARG A 362 -16.26 -19.56 -12.56
N ALA A 363 -15.73 -18.47 -13.10
CA ALA A 363 -16.24 -17.84 -14.32
C ALA A 363 -15.13 -17.72 -15.37
N GLU A 364 -15.22 -18.53 -16.43
CA GLU A 364 -14.25 -18.55 -17.53
C GLU A 364 -14.50 -17.43 -18.52
N VAL A 365 -13.42 -16.92 -19.13
CA VAL A 365 -13.46 -15.93 -20.20
C VAL A 365 -12.81 -16.48 -21.46
N THR A 366 -13.34 -16.09 -22.62
CA THR A 366 -12.85 -16.53 -23.93
C THR A 366 -11.69 -15.68 -24.46
N ILE A 367 -11.26 -14.67 -23.69
CA ILE A 367 -10.18 -13.75 -24.05
C ILE A 367 -9.10 -13.81 -22.99
N HIS A 368 -7.86 -13.57 -23.40
CA HIS A 368 -6.75 -13.50 -22.46
C HIS A 368 -6.81 -12.20 -21.65
N ILE A 369 -6.66 -12.31 -20.34
CA ILE A 369 -6.54 -11.23 -19.38
C ILE A 369 -5.05 -11.05 -19.08
N PRO A 370 -4.41 -9.96 -19.56
CA PRO A 370 -3.03 -9.64 -19.22
C PRO A 370 -2.86 -9.50 -17.70
N ASN A 371 -1.60 -9.46 -17.25
CA ASN A 371 -1.31 -9.27 -15.83
C ASN A 371 -1.82 -7.91 -15.34
N ILE A 372 -2.96 -7.90 -14.65
CA ILE A 372 -3.53 -6.74 -13.95
C ILE A 372 -2.81 -6.66 -12.60
N ARG A 373 -2.28 -5.47 -12.29
CA ARG A 373 -1.71 -5.17 -10.98
C ARG A 373 -2.77 -4.40 -10.18
N GLU A 374 -2.87 -4.77 -8.91
CA GLU A 374 -3.58 -4.13 -7.78
C GLU A 374 -5.03 -3.63 -7.99
N ASN A 375 -5.95 -4.09 -7.14
CA ASN A 375 -7.31 -3.58 -6.97
C ASN A 375 -7.58 -3.45 -5.46
N VAL A 376 -7.80 -2.26 -4.93
CA VAL A 376 -8.45 -2.12 -3.61
C VAL A 376 -9.86 -1.60 -3.87
N VAL A 377 -10.81 -2.52 -4.07
CA VAL A 377 -12.21 -2.13 -4.26
C VAL A 377 -12.86 -1.92 -2.89
N GLU A 378 -12.73 -0.72 -2.32
CA GLU A 378 -13.63 -0.31 -1.24
C GLU A 378 -15.06 -0.12 -1.80
N ASN A 379 -16.01 -0.93 -1.34
CA ASN A 379 -17.46 -0.64 -1.40
C ASN A 379 -18.12 -0.36 -2.77
N VAL A 380 -17.78 -1.07 -3.86
CA VAL A 380 -18.63 -1.02 -5.08
C VAL A 380 -20.01 -1.66 -4.85
N THR A 381 -20.16 -2.54 -3.85
CA THR A 381 -21.42 -3.25 -3.59
C THR A 381 -22.48 -2.44 -2.84
N GLN A 382 -22.14 -1.38 -2.10
CA GLN A 382 -23.14 -0.59 -1.37
C GLN A 382 -23.83 0.48 -2.23
N GLY A 383 -23.23 0.91 -3.34
CA GLY A 383 -23.80 1.91 -4.24
C GLY A 383 -24.72 1.38 -5.35
N LEU A 384 -24.83 0.05 -5.51
CA LEU A 384 -25.51 -0.59 -6.65
C LEU A 384 -26.85 -1.26 -6.29
N THR A 385 -27.34 -1.15 -5.05
CA THR A 385 -28.58 -1.82 -4.60
C THR A 385 -29.84 -0.96 -4.60
N SER A 386 -29.78 0.30 -5.04
CA SER A 386 -30.99 1.10 -5.25
C SER A 386 -31.34 1.17 -6.74
N ASP A 387 -31.99 0.12 -7.27
CA ASP A 387 -32.96 0.20 -8.40
C ASP A 387 -33.40 -1.20 -8.86
N THR A 388 -33.91 -2.04 -7.94
CA THR A 388 -34.76 -3.18 -8.32
C THR A 388 -36.01 -3.22 -7.46
N THR A 389 -36.85 -2.20 -7.63
CA THR A 389 -38.30 -2.31 -7.44
C THR A 389 -38.99 -1.75 -8.68
N ALA A 390 -39.39 -2.65 -9.57
CA ALA A 390 -40.47 -2.48 -10.52
C ALA A 390 -41.15 -3.84 -10.72
#